data_AF-A0AAN9TZX3-F1
#
_entry.id   AF-A0AAN9TZX3-F1
#
_cell.length_a   1.000
_cell.length_b   1.000
_cell.length_c   1.000
_cell.angle_alpha   90.00
_cell.angle_beta   90.00
_cell.angle_gamma   90.00
#
_symmetry.space_group_name_H-M   'P 1'
#
loop_
_entity.id
_entity.type
_entity.pdbx_description
1 polymer ?
#
loop_
_entity_poly.entity_id
_entity_poly.type
_entity_poly.pdbx_seq_one_letter_code
_entity_poly.pdbx_strand_id
1 'polypeptide(L)'
;MSCDEYDNYLADPLHFRSEYQRQQHRAEEERAELEAVRRAHARVEDVMRRRRRVVYERERREEKEEETRERAARREQRERQRHEEKEKERAERERQRRAEVAERRRLEDLQSERLIKVSTKACPRCAARIEKTEGCPNADIDIGRCRYEFCWECTGPWFDNGCMNCFGGAVIQYE
;
A
#
# COMPACT_ATOMS: atom_id res chain seq x y z
N MET A 1 -1.16 71.29 71.96
CA MET A 1 -2.62 71.35 72.09
C MET A 1 -3.07 72.68 71.54
N SER A 2 -3.78 72.68 70.42
CA SER A 2 -4.46 73.89 69.95
C SER A 2 -5.63 74.20 70.89
N CYS A 3 -6.13 75.44 70.87
CA CYS A 3 -7.33 75.82 71.62
C CYS A 3 -8.52 74.91 71.27
N ASP A 4 -8.68 74.59 69.98
CA ASP A 4 -9.74 73.70 69.49
C ASP A 4 -9.62 72.26 70.05
N GLU A 5 -8.40 71.74 70.22
CA GLU A 5 -8.19 70.43 70.84
C GLU A 5 -8.57 70.45 72.33
N TYR A 6 -8.32 71.56 73.04
CA TYR A 6 -8.67 71.70 74.45
C TYR A 6 -10.19 71.81 74.66
N ASP A 7 -10.88 72.57 73.81
CA ASP A 7 -12.34 72.72 73.87
C ASP A 7 -13.06 71.40 73.56
N ASN A 8 -12.54 70.61 72.61
CA ASN A 8 -13.05 69.28 72.31
C ASN A 8 -12.83 68.28 73.48
N TYR A 9 -11.73 68.41 74.23
CA TYR A 9 -11.49 67.59 75.42
C TYR A 9 -12.47 67.93 76.54
N LEU A 10 -12.77 69.21 76.75
CA LEU A 10 -13.76 69.63 77.75
C LEU A 10 -15.18 69.20 77.38
N ALA A 11 -15.50 69.14 76.09
CA ALA A 11 -16.79 68.70 75.58
C ALA A 11 -17.03 67.18 75.79
N ASP A 12 -16.02 66.34 75.58
CA ASP A 12 -16.08 64.90 75.88
C ASP A 12 -14.71 64.35 76.33
N PRO A 13 -14.42 64.37 77.64
CA PRO A 13 -13.15 63.89 78.19
C PRO A 13 -12.95 62.38 78.04
N LEU A 14 -14.02 61.60 77.88
CA LEU A 14 -13.96 60.13 77.81
C LEU A 14 -13.64 59.63 76.40
N HIS A 15 -14.03 60.38 75.36
CA HIS A 15 -13.77 60.02 73.97
C HIS A 15 -12.78 60.94 73.25
N PHE A 16 -12.14 61.87 73.97
CA PHE A 16 -11.15 62.76 73.38
C PHE A 16 -9.99 61.99 72.74
N ARG A 17 -9.72 62.29 71.47
CA ARG A 17 -8.56 61.80 70.73
C ARG A 17 -7.79 63.00 70.21
N SER A 18 -6.48 63.04 70.47
CA SER A 18 -5.61 64.07 69.88
C SER A 18 -5.57 63.94 68.36
N GLU A 19 -5.28 65.02 67.64
CA GLU A 19 -5.16 64.97 66.18
C GLU A 19 -4.10 63.95 65.73
N TYR A 20 -3.02 63.79 66.51
CA TYR A 20 -2.01 62.76 66.26
C TYR A 20 -2.60 61.33 66.32
N GLN A 21 -3.40 61.01 67.34
CA GLN A 21 -4.04 59.69 67.45
C GLN A 21 -5.05 59.46 66.32
N ARG A 22 -5.77 60.50 65.89
CA ARG A 22 -6.68 60.40 64.74
C ARG A 22 -5.92 60.18 63.44
N GLN A 23 -4.78 60.84 63.26
CA GLN A 23 -3.90 60.63 62.09
C GLN A 23 -3.27 59.24 62.07
N GLN A 24 -2.83 58.72 63.22
CA GLN A 24 -2.32 57.35 63.32
C GLN A 24 -3.41 56.32 62.97
N HIS A 25 -4.62 56.48 63.52
CA HIS A 25 -5.75 55.61 63.20
C HIS A 25 -6.09 55.63 61.71
N ARG A 26 -6.17 56.83 61.09
CA ARG A 26 -6.40 56.97 59.64
C ARG A 26 -5.30 56.27 58.83
N ALA A 27 -4.03 56.43 59.22
CA ALA A 27 -2.92 55.78 58.54
C ALA A 27 -2.92 54.25 58.72
N GLU A 28 -3.37 53.74 59.86
CA GLU A 28 -3.55 52.30 60.11
C GLU A 28 -4.71 51.73 59.28
N GLU A 29 -5.84 52.45 59.19
CA GLU A 29 -6.99 52.09 58.35
C GLU A 29 -6.59 52.03 56.88
N GLU A 30 -5.92 53.06 56.35
CA GLU A 30 -5.44 53.08 54.96
C GLU A 30 -4.47 51.92 54.67
N ARG A 31 -3.58 51.59 55.61
CA ARG A 31 -2.67 50.44 55.48
C ARG A 31 -3.44 49.11 55.47
N ALA A 32 -4.42 48.97 56.35
CA ALA A 32 -5.27 47.77 56.41
C ALA A 32 -6.10 47.61 55.12
N GLU A 33 -6.62 48.70 54.56
CA GLU A 33 -7.34 48.70 53.28
C GLU A 33 -6.44 48.32 52.12
N LEU A 34 -5.26 48.93 52.00
CA LEU A 34 -4.27 48.57 50.97
C LEU A 34 -3.85 47.11 51.08
N GLU A 35 -3.67 46.59 52.30
CA GLU A 35 -3.35 45.18 52.51
C GLU A 35 -4.53 44.28 52.11
N ALA A 36 -5.77 44.66 52.42
CA ALA A 36 -6.96 43.93 52.02
C ALA A 36 -7.10 43.86 50.48
N VAL A 37 -6.85 44.98 49.78
CA VAL A 37 -6.82 45.05 48.31
C VAL A 37 -5.71 44.17 47.75
N ARG A 38 -4.49 44.23 48.30
CA ARG A 38 -3.36 43.38 47.88
C ARG A 38 -3.68 41.89 48.04
N ARG A 39 -4.30 41.51 49.17
CA ARG A 39 -4.75 40.13 49.41
C ARG A 39 -5.84 39.72 48.42
N ALA A 40 -6.76 40.62 48.08
CA ALA A 40 -7.79 40.37 47.07
C ALA A 40 -7.18 40.15 45.68
N HIS A 41 -6.22 41.00 45.27
CA HIS A 41 -5.50 40.85 44.02
C HIS A 41 -4.76 39.50 43.94
N ALA A 42 -4.03 39.14 45.00
CA ALA A 42 -3.31 37.87 45.07
C ALA A 42 -4.25 36.65 44.89
N ARG A 43 -5.46 36.69 45.47
CA ARG A 43 -6.47 35.63 45.26
C ARG A 43 -6.91 35.53 43.80
N VAL A 44 -7.14 36.66 43.14
CA VAL A 44 -7.52 36.69 41.72
C VAL A 44 -6.38 36.14 40.84
N GLU A 45 -5.14 36.55 41.11
CA GLU A 45 -3.97 36.04 40.39
C GLU A 45 -3.80 34.53 40.55
N ASP A 46 -4.01 33.99 41.75
CA ASP A 46 -3.96 32.56 42.01
C ASP A 46 -5.03 31.79 41.23
N VAL A 47 -6.26 32.31 41.19
CA VAL A 47 -7.35 31.72 40.40
C VAL A 47 -6.97 31.73 38.91
N MET A 48 -6.46 32.84 38.41
CA MET A 48 -6.04 32.96 37.01
C MET A 48 -4.87 32.01 36.68
N ARG A 49 -3.89 31.88 37.58
CA ARG A 49 -2.77 30.95 37.44
C ARG A 49 -3.24 29.50 37.40
N ARG A 50 -4.15 29.10 38.31
CA ARG A 50 -4.76 27.76 38.32
C ARG A 50 -5.51 27.48 37.03
N ARG A 51 -6.31 28.44 36.56
CA ARG A 51 -7.04 28.32 35.29
C ARG A 51 -6.10 28.13 34.10
N ARG A 52 -5.03 28.94 34.01
CA ARG A 52 -4.00 28.79 32.97
C ARG A 52 -3.35 27.41 32.99
N ARG A 53 -3.05 26.87 34.18
CA ARG A 53 -2.47 25.53 34.32
C ARG A 53 -3.40 24.43 33.79
N VAL A 54 -4.70 24.51 34.10
CA VAL A 54 -5.68 23.53 33.60
C VAL A 54 -5.78 23.56 32.08
N VAL A 55 -5.81 24.76 31.49
CA VAL A 55 -5.83 24.91 30.02
C VAL A 55 -4.57 24.31 29.41
N TYR A 56 -3.39 24.67 29.91
CA TYR A 56 -2.12 24.14 29.42
C TYR A 56 -2.01 22.61 29.54
N GLU A 57 -2.43 22.04 30.68
CA GLU A 57 -2.42 20.58 30.87
C GLU A 57 -3.39 19.86 29.93
N ARG A 58 -4.53 20.49 29.60
CA ARG A 58 -5.49 19.98 28.63
C ARG A 58 -4.93 20.01 27.22
N GLU A 59 -4.40 21.15 26.78
CA GLU A 59 -3.78 21.31 25.45
C GLU A 59 -2.66 20.29 25.25
N ARG A 60 -1.77 20.14 26.25
CA ARG A 60 -0.69 19.15 26.20
C ARG A 60 -1.17 17.69 26.15
N ARG A 61 -2.36 17.39 26.67
CA ARG A 61 -2.99 16.05 26.54
C ARG A 61 -3.53 15.87 25.13
N GLU A 62 -4.25 16.87 24.62
CA GLU A 62 -4.81 16.87 23.26
C GLU A 62 -3.70 16.74 22.21
N GLU A 63 -2.59 17.48 22.33
CA GLU A 63 -1.41 17.35 21.44
C GLU A 63 -0.80 15.95 21.46
N LYS A 64 -0.66 15.34 22.64
CA LYS A 64 -0.14 13.97 22.75
C LYS A 64 -1.09 12.94 22.15
N GLU A 65 -2.40 13.11 22.36
CA GLU A 65 -3.40 12.26 21.75
C GLU A 65 -3.39 12.40 20.22
N GLU A 66 -3.26 13.61 19.70
CA GLU A 66 -3.12 13.87 18.27
C GLU A 66 -1.83 13.24 17.71
N GLU A 67 -0.69 13.45 18.36
CA GLU A 67 0.59 12.86 17.95
C GLU A 67 0.54 11.32 17.93
N THR A 68 -0.10 10.71 18.93
CA THR A 68 -0.29 9.25 18.97
C THR A 68 -1.23 8.76 17.87
N ARG A 69 -2.32 9.49 17.58
CA ARG A 69 -3.22 9.20 16.46
C ARG A 69 -2.52 9.32 15.12
N GLU A 70 -1.72 10.37 14.90
CA GLU A 70 -0.94 10.54 13.69
C GLU A 70 0.08 9.42 13.50
N ARG A 71 0.82 9.05 14.57
CA ARG A 71 1.77 7.93 14.52
C ARG A 71 1.07 6.62 14.19
N ALA A 72 -0.10 6.36 14.79
CA ALA A 72 -0.91 5.18 14.49
C ALA A 72 -1.40 5.20 13.02
N ALA A 73 -1.93 6.32 12.54
CA ALA A 73 -2.39 6.48 11.15
C ALA A 73 -1.25 6.29 10.15
N ARG A 74 -0.06 6.86 10.40
CA ARG A 74 1.14 6.64 9.57
C ARG A 74 1.55 5.17 9.54
N ARG A 75 1.48 4.47 10.67
CA ARG A 75 1.78 3.03 10.72
C ARG A 75 0.78 2.24 9.89
N GLU A 76 -0.52 2.51 10.05
CA GLU A 76 -1.59 1.85 9.30
C GLU A 76 -1.46 2.11 7.80
N GLN A 77 -1.17 3.34 7.39
CA GLN A 77 -0.96 3.70 5.99
C GLN A 77 0.22 2.92 5.39
N ARG A 78 1.34 2.79 6.12
CA ARG A 78 2.48 1.98 5.68
C ARG A 78 2.13 0.50 5.58
N GLU A 79 1.31 -0.03 6.48
CA GLU A 79 0.82 -1.42 6.42
C GLU A 79 -0.08 -1.64 5.21
N ARG A 80 -1.01 -0.72 4.94
CA ARG A 80 -1.88 -0.71 3.76
C ARG A 80 -1.06 -0.65 2.46
N GLN A 81 -0.07 0.24 2.39
CA GLN A 81 0.84 0.34 1.24
C GLN A 81 1.62 -0.97 1.00
N ARG A 82 2.18 -1.57 2.06
CA ARG A 82 2.86 -2.86 1.95
C ARG A 82 1.93 -3.98 1.49
N HIS A 83 0.68 -3.98 1.94
CA HIS A 83 -0.31 -4.96 1.49
C HIS A 83 -0.64 -4.75 0.02
N GLU A 84 -0.93 -3.51 -0.39
CA GLU A 84 -1.23 -3.17 -1.78
C GLU A 84 -0.06 -3.50 -2.72
N GLU A 85 1.18 -3.22 -2.33
CA GLU A 85 2.38 -3.56 -3.09
C GLU A 85 2.54 -5.08 -3.26
N LYS A 86 2.36 -5.86 -2.19
CA LYS A 86 2.37 -7.32 -2.26
C LYS A 86 1.27 -7.88 -3.15
N GLU A 87 0.08 -7.30 -3.12
CA GLU A 87 -1.03 -7.70 -4.00
C GLU A 87 -0.72 -7.38 -5.47
N LYS A 88 -0.16 -6.19 -5.75
CA LYS A 88 0.31 -5.83 -7.10
C LYS A 88 1.39 -6.79 -7.59
N GLU A 89 2.37 -7.10 -6.75
CA GLU A 89 3.44 -8.04 -7.07
C GLU A 89 2.88 -9.45 -7.35
N ARG A 90 1.94 -9.94 -6.53
CA ARG A 90 1.26 -11.23 -6.76
C ARG A 90 0.51 -11.24 -8.08
N ALA A 91 -0.26 -10.19 -8.36
CA ALA A 91 -1.01 -10.04 -9.60
C ALA A 91 -0.08 -9.97 -10.83
N GLU A 92 1.05 -9.29 -10.72
CA GLU A 92 2.06 -9.23 -11.79
C GLU A 92 2.71 -10.60 -12.04
N ARG A 93 3.15 -11.28 -10.98
CA ARG A 93 3.70 -12.64 -11.07
C ARG A 93 2.68 -13.61 -11.70
N GLU A 94 1.40 -13.49 -11.37
CA GLU A 94 0.34 -14.29 -11.98
C GLU A 94 0.15 -13.96 -13.47
N ARG A 95 0.17 -12.67 -13.83
CA ARG A 95 0.12 -12.24 -15.24
C ARG A 95 1.31 -12.77 -16.04
N GLN A 96 2.52 -12.69 -15.49
CA GLN A 96 3.74 -13.22 -16.12
C GLN A 96 3.64 -14.73 -16.32
N ARG A 97 3.24 -15.49 -15.30
CA ARG A 97 3.02 -16.94 -15.42
C ARG A 97 1.98 -17.30 -16.48
N ARG A 98 0.86 -16.56 -16.53
CA ARG A 98 -0.17 -16.76 -17.56
C ARG A 98 0.36 -16.49 -18.96
N ALA A 99 1.14 -15.41 -19.14
CA ALA A 99 1.77 -15.09 -20.42
C ALA A 99 2.79 -16.16 -20.84
N GLU A 100 3.62 -16.63 -19.91
CA GLU A 100 4.59 -17.70 -20.14
C GLU A 100 3.91 -19.00 -20.55
N VAL A 101 2.86 -19.41 -19.84
CA VAL A 101 2.08 -20.61 -20.19
C VAL A 101 1.40 -20.45 -21.55
N ALA A 102 0.85 -19.27 -21.86
CA ALA A 102 0.23 -19.01 -23.16
C ALA A 102 1.25 -19.08 -24.31
N GLU A 103 2.45 -18.54 -24.13
CA GLU A 103 3.51 -18.60 -25.13
C GLU A 103 4.04 -20.01 -25.31
N ARG A 104 4.24 -20.77 -24.21
CA ARG A 104 4.63 -22.18 -24.30
C ARG A 104 3.61 -22.98 -25.10
N ARG A 105 2.31 -22.83 -24.81
CA ARG A 105 1.24 -23.50 -25.57
C ARG A 105 1.29 -23.12 -27.05
N ARG A 106 1.49 -21.84 -27.36
CA ARG A 106 1.63 -21.37 -28.74
C ARG A 106 2.80 -22.05 -29.47
N LEU A 107 3.93 -22.22 -28.80
CA LEU A 107 5.10 -22.91 -29.37
C LEU A 107 4.84 -24.41 -29.55
N GLU A 108 4.20 -25.06 -28.58
CA GLU A 108 3.76 -26.46 -28.67
C GLU A 108 2.79 -26.66 -29.84
N ASP A 109 1.83 -25.76 -30.02
CA ASP A 109 0.87 -25.78 -31.14
C ASP A 109 1.60 -25.66 -32.50
N LEU A 110 2.56 -24.73 -32.62
CA LEU A 110 3.36 -24.57 -33.83
C LEU A 110 4.24 -25.79 -34.13
N GLN A 111 4.80 -26.43 -33.10
CA GLN A 111 5.55 -27.68 -33.24
C GLN A 111 4.63 -28.83 -33.66
N SER A 112 3.46 -28.95 -33.05
CA SER A 112 2.44 -29.95 -33.38
C SER A 112 1.97 -29.81 -34.84
N GLU A 113 1.68 -28.60 -35.30
CA GLU A 113 1.34 -28.33 -36.70
C GLU A 113 2.46 -28.74 -37.66
N ARG A 114 3.72 -28.47 -37.30
CA ARG A 114 4.88 -28.89 -38.11
C ARG A 114 5.00 -30.41 -38.15
N LEU A 115 4.86 -31.08 -37.01
CA LEU A 115 4.90 -32.54 -36.93
C LEU A 115 3.80 -33.15 -37.78
N ILE A 116 2.55 -32.69 -37.67
CA ILE A 116 1.42 -33.16 -38.50
C ILE A 116 1.73 -32.98 -39.99
N LYS A 117 2.34 -31.86 -40.40
CA LYS A 117 2.70 -31.62 -41.82
C LYS A 117 3.80 -32.57 -42.32
N VAL A 118 4.72 -33.01 -41.47
CA VAL A 118 5.83 -33.90 -41.84
C VAL A 118 5.42 -35.37 -41.74
N SER A 119 4.68 -35.73 -40.69
CA SER A 119 4.23 -37.09 -40.42
C SER A 119 3.00 -37.46 -41.25
N THR A 120 2.22 -36.50 -41.74
CA THR A 120 1.03 -36.81 -42.55
C THR A 120 1.10 -36.19 -43.94
N LYS A 121 0.84 -37.00 -44.97
CA LYS A 121 0.72 -36.57 -46.37
C LYS A 121 -0.59 -37.07 -46.96
N ALA A 122 -1.12 -36.34 -47.93
CA ALA A 122 -2.29 -36.78 -48.68
C ALA A 122 -1.86 -37.74 -49.80
N CYS A 123 -2.64 -38.80 -50.02
CA CYS A 123 -2.44 -39.70 -51.14
C CYS A 123 -2.60 -38.94 -52.47
N PRO A 124 -1.65 -39.03 -53.42
CA PRO A 124 -1.76 -38.33 -54.71
C PRO A 124 -2.93 -38.83 -55.58
N ARG A 125 -3.48 -40.02 -55.30
CA ARG A 125 -4.57 -40.64 -56.07
C ARG A 125 -5.96 -40.40 -55.50
N CYS A 126 -6.12 -40.45 -54.18
CA CYS A 126 -7.42 -40.38 -53.51
C CYS A 126 -7.53 -39.29 -52.44
N ALA A 127 -6.46 -38.52 -52.20
CA ALA A 127 -6.36 -37.47 -51.19
C ALA A 127 -6.57 -37.91 -49.73
N ALA A 128 -6.65 -39.22 -49.44
CA ALA A 128 -6.71 -39.73 -48.08
C ALA A 128 -5.44 -39.32 -47.30
N ARG A 129 -5.61 -38.91 -46.03
CA ARG A 129 -4.48 -38.55 -45.16
C ARG A 129 -3.82 -39.83 -44.64
N ILE A 130 -2.52 -39.96 -44.89
CA ILE A 130 -1.68 -41.10 -44.53
C ILE A 130 -0.69 -40.62 -43.48
N GLU A 131 -0.51 -41.40 -42.41
CA GLU A 131 0.54 -41.18 -41.42
C GLU A 131 1.79 -41.98 -41.83
N LYS A 132 2.97 -41.38 -41.71
CA LYS A 132 4.25 -42.02 -42.00
C LYS A 132 4.48 -43.14 -40.98
N THR A 133 4.49 -44.38 -41.44
CA THR A 133 4.95 -45.51 -40.64
C THR A 133 6.47 -45.51 -40.60
N GLU A 134 7.06 -45.60 -39.41
CA GLU A 134 8.51 -45.63 -39.26
C GLU A 134 9.07 -46.95 -39.80
N GLY A 135 9.88 -46.90 -40.86
CA GLY A 135 10.64 -48.07 -41.34
C GLY A 135 10.69 -48.30 -42.86
N CYS A 136 9.80 -47.70 -43.66
CA CYS A 136 9.75 -47.93 -45.11
C CYS A 136 9.77 -46.60 -45.91
N PRO A 137 10.64 -46.45 -46.93
CA PRO A 137 10.67 -45.28 -47.81
C PRO A 137 9.49 -45.23 -48.81
N ASN A 138 8.85 -46.38 -49.05
CA ASN A 138 7.58 -46.50 -49.76
C ASN A 138 6.41 -46.40 -48.78
N ALA A 139 5.41 -45.59 -49.14
CA ALA A 139 4.15 -45.55 -48.43
C ALA A 139 3.14 -46.41 -49.18
N ASP A 140 2.86 -47.59 -48.62
CA ASP A 140 1.84 -48.50 -49.13
C ASP A 140 0.52 -48.17 -48.42
N ILE A 141 -0.44 -47.62 -49.17
CA ILE A 141 -1.75 -47.25 -48.61
C ILE A 141 -2.76 -48.39 -48.87
N ASP A 142 -3.48 -48.83 -47.84
CA ASP A 142 -4.64 -49.72 -47.97
C ASP A 142 -5.84 -49.10 -47.25
N ILE A 143 -6.43 -48.06 -47.86
CA ILE A 143 -7.64 -47.39 -47.36
C ILE A 143 -8.79 -47.62 -48.33
N GLY A 144 -9.71 -48.49 -47.94
CA GLY A 144 -10.93 -48.80 -48.70
C GLY A 144 -10.65 -49.51 -50.03
N ARG A 145 -10.65 -48.75 -51.14
CA ARG A 145 -10.40 -49.26 -52.51
C ARG A 145 -9.13 -48.71 -53.16
N CYS A 146 -8.35 -47.89 -52.46
CA CYS A 146 -7.11 -47.34 -52.99
C CYS A 146 -5.93 -48.13 -52.43
N ARG A 147 -5.34 -48.98 -53.27
CA ARG A 147 -4.02 -49.59 -53.07
C ARG A 147 -3.05 -48.96 -54.04
N TYR A 148 -2.21 -48.07 -53.55
CA TYR A 148 -1.23 -47.35 -54.35
C TYR A 148 0.05 -47.17 -53.55
N GLU A 149 1.16 -47.57 -54.13
CA GLU A 149 2.50 -47.46 -53.55
C GLU A 149 3.19 -46.25 -54.17
N PHE A 150 3.70 -45.36 -53.32
CA PHE A 150 4.36 -44.15 -53.77
C PHE A 150 5.49 -43.76 -52.84
N CYS A 151 6.45 -43.01 -53.36
CA CYS A 151 7.56 -42.48 -52.58
C CYS A 151 7.09 -41.36 -51.66
N TRP A 152 7.35 -41.47 -50.36
CA TRP A 152 6.98 -40.43 -49.40
C TRP A 152 7.66 -39.09 -49.70
N GLU A 153 8.89 -39.10 -50.24
CA GLU A 153 9.69 -37.89 -50.46
C GLU A 153 9.21 -37.07 -51.66
N CYS A 154 9.10 -37.69 -52.83
CA CYS A 154 8.77 -37.02 -54.08
C CYS A 154 7.31 -37.20 -54.53
N THR A 155 6.48 -37.92 -53.77
CA THR A 155 5.08 -38.24 -54.10
C THR A 155 4.88 -38.97 -55.44
N GLY A 156 5.95 -39.56 -55.99
CA GLY A 156 5.94 -40.26 -57.28
C GLY A 156 5.61 -41.75 -57.14
N PRO A 157 5.21 -42.42 -58.24
CA PRO A 157 4.94 -43.86 -58.23
C PRO A 157 6.14 -44.67 -57.75
N TRP A 158 5.89 -45.67 -56.90
CA TRP A 158 6.90 -46.66 -56.51
C TRP A 158 6.88 -47.83 -57.50
N PHE A 159 8.06 -48.37 -57.82
CA PHE A 159 8.23 -49.49 -58.74
C PHE A 159 9.13 -50.55 -58.09
N ASP A 160 9.19 -51.76 -58.66
CA ASP A 160 9.94 -52.92 -58.10
C ASP A 160 11.42 -52.63 -57.82
N ASN A 161 12.02 -51.67 -58.54
CA ASN A 161 13.42 -51.25 -58.38
C ASN A 161 13.59 -50.01 -57.47
N GLY A 162 12.55 -49.59 -56.76
CA GLY A 162 12.50 -48.38 -55.94
C GLY A 162 11.98 -47.15 -56.69
N CYS A 163 12.10 -45.97 -56.05
CA CYS A 163 11.67 -44.70 -56.62
C CYS A 163 12.67 -44.15 -57.66
N MET A 164 12.26 -44.04 -58.93
CA MET A 164 13.11 -43.50 -60.01
C MET A 164 13.37 -41.99 -59.92
N ASN A 165 12.61 -41.23 -59.14
CA ASN A 165 12.80 -39.77 -59.05
C ASN A 165 13.70 -39.32 -57.88
N CYS A 166 14.11 -40.25 -57.01
CA CYS A 166 15.00 -39.99 -55.87
C CYS A 166 16.38 -40.61 -56.12
N PHE A 167 17.07 -40.20 -57.20
CA PHE A 167 18.46 -40.59 -57.43
C PHE A 167 19.40 -39.71 -56.60
N GLY A 168 19.85 -40.22 -55.45
CA GLY A 168 20.83 -39.56 -54.58
C GLY A 168 20.40 -39.56 -53.12
N GLY A 169 20.64 -40.68 -52.43
CA GLY A 169 20.35 -40.81 -51.01
C GLY A 169 21.19 -39.86 -50.16
N ALA A 170 20.54 -38.88 -49.55
CA ALA A 170 20.96 -38.39 -48.25
C ALA A 170 20.30 -39.30 -47.21
N VAL A 171 21.06 -40.27 -46.70
CA VAL A 171 20.71 -40.98 -45.47
C VAL A 171 20.68 -39.93 -44.35
N ILE A 172 19.49 -39.53 -43.94
CA ILE A 172 19.32 -38.66 -42.77
C ILE A 172 19.56 -39.54 -41.54
N GLN A 173 20.81 -39.57 -41.04
CA GLN A 173 21.09 -40.00 -39.67
C GLN A 173 20.43 -38.96 -38.75
N TYR A 174 19.45 -39.39 -37.96
CA TYR A 174 18.99 -38.63 -36.80
C TYR A 174 19.86 -39.04 -35.61
N GLU A 175 20.61 -38.09 -35.05
CA GLU A 175 21.05 -38.08 -33.64
C GLU A 175 19.93 -37.54 -32.75
#